data_AF-A0A3D4UZF7-F1
#
_entry.id   AF-A0A3D4UZF7-F1
#
_cell.length_a   1.000
_cell.length_b   1.000
_cell.length_c   1.000
_cell.angle_alpha   90.00
_cell.angle_beta   90.00
_cell.angle_gamma   90.00
#
_symmetry.space_group_name_H-M   'P 1'
#
loop_
_entity.id
_entity.type
_entity.pdbx_description
1 polymer ?
#
loop_
_entity_poly.entity_id
_entity_poly.type
_entity_poly.pdbx_seq_one_letter_code
_entity_poly.pdbx_strand_id
1 'polypeptide(L)'
;NLPIIHLVAPNSTDIRMKLADSKSDGFVYCVSVTGVTGARDGNEVSDSVDRFIERVNQNIVGNPIMVGFGIKSYEDAQRIASNADGFIVGSA
;
A
#
# COMPACT_ATOMS: atom_id res chain seq x y z
N ASN A 1 -20.19 -5.80 -15.83
CA ASN A 1 -19.56 -6.27 -14.58
C ASN A 1 -18.52 -5.23 -14.19
N LEU A 2 -18.52 -4.71 -12.96
CA LEU A 2 -17.58 -3.67 -12.50
C LEU A 2 -16.48 -4.31 -11.64
N PRO A 3 -15.18 -4.05 -11.88
CA PRO A 3 -14.10 -4.59 -11.05
C PRO A 3 -14.25 -4.17 -9.59
N ILE A 4 -13.98 -5.09 -8.67
CA ILE A 4 -13.95 -4.80 -7.24
C ILE A 4 -12.49 -4.67 -6.79
N ILE A 5 -12.13 -3.50 -6.27
CA ILE A 5 -10.81 -3.21 -5.72
C ILE A 5 -10.87 -3.32 -4.20
N HIS A 6 -10.18 -4.29 -3.61
CA HIS A 6 -10.10 -4.42 -2.16
C HIS A 6 -8.93 -3.61 -1.60
N LEU A 7 -9.08 -3.19 -0.34
CA LEU A 7 -8.10 -2.40 0.37
C LEU A 7 -7.33 -3.27 1.36
N VAL A 8 -6.04 -3.01 1.48
CA VAL A 8 -5.15 -3.59 2.50
C VAL A 8 -4.45 -2.44 3.23
N ALA A 9 -4.35 -2.56 4.55
CA ALA A 9 -3.73 -1.58 5.43
C ALA A 9 -2.65 -2.23 6.33
N PRO A 10 -1.74 -1.46 6.96
CA PRO A 10 -0.69 -1.98 7.83
C PRO A 10 -1.14 -2.92 8.98
N ASN A 11 -2.37 -2.80 9.45
CA ASN A 11 -2.96 -3.67 10.47
C ASN A 11 -3.73 -4.88 9.91
N SER A 12 -3.77 -5.05 8.58
CA SER A 12 -4.37 -6.22 7.94
C SER A 12 -3.51 -7.45 8.21
N THR A 13 -4.14 -8.54 8.65
CA THR A 13 -3.47 -9.82 8.82
C THR A 13 -3.13 -10.44 7.46
N ASP A 14 -2.11 -11.30 7.43
CA ASP A 14 -1.70 -12.02 6.22
C ASP A 14 -2.85 -12.81 5.57
N ILE A 15 -3.71 -13.41 6.40
CA ILE A 15 -4.93 -14.11 5.94
C ILE A 15 -5.85 -13.14 5.20
N ARG A 16 -6.03 -11.92 5.71
CA ARG A 16 -6.87 -10.90 5.07
C ARG A 16 -6.22 -10.35 3.81
N MET A 17 -4.90 -10.24 3.75
CA MET A 17 -4.17 -9.83 2.53
C MET A 17 -4.39 -10.84 1.40
N LYS A 18 -4.19 -12.14 1.67
CA LYS A 18 -4.44 -13.22 0.70
C LYS A 18 -5.89 -13.28 0.26
N LEU A 19 -6.83 -13.04 1.18
CA LEU A 19 -8.24 -12.97 0.84
C LEU A 19 -8.55 -11.78 -0.07
N ALA A 20 -8.01 -10.60 0.22
CA ALA A 20 -8.16 -9.41 -0.60
C ALA A 20 -7.59 -9.63 -2.02
N ASP A 21 -6.44 -10.27 -2.13
CA ASP A 21 -5.85 -10.67 -3.42
C ASP A 21 -6.81 -11.58 -4.20
N SER A 22 -7.30 -12.65 -3.56
CA SER A 22 -8.20 -13.61 -4.22
C SER A 22 -9.57 -13.05 -4.63
N LYS A 23 -9.94 -11.88 -4.11
CA LYS A 23 -11.24 -11.23 -4.33
C LYS A 23 -11.16 -9.95 -5.16
N SER A 24 -9.96 -9.46 -5.44
CA SER A 24 -9.78 -8.23 -6.21
C SER A 24 -9.72 -8.53 -7.69
N ASP A 25 -10.32 -7.64 -8.47
CA ASP A 25 -10.21 -7.61 -9.92
C ASP A 25 -9.38 -6.40 -10.32
N GLY A 26 -8.20 -6.61 -10.89
CA GLY A 26 -7.37 -5.54 -11.47
C GLY A 26 -6.17 -5.15 -10.60
N PHE A 27 -6.39 -4.73 -9.35
CA PHE A 27 -5.30 -4.47 -8.40
C PHE A 27 -5.79 -4.51 -6.94
N VAL A 28 -4.85 -4.64 -6.00
CA VAL A 28 -5.11 -4.42 -4.57
C VAL A 28 -4.63 -3.04 -4.15
N TYR A 29 -5.51 -2.28 -3.50
CA TYR A 29 -5.20 -0.94 -3.03
C TYR A 29 -4.57 -0.97 -1.63
N CYS A 30 -3.27 -0.76 -1.58
CA CYS A 30 -2.49 -0.60 -0.35
C CYS A 30 -2.63 0.83 0.18
N VAL A 31 -3.40 0.98 1.25
CA VAL A 31 -3.69 2.28 1.86
C VAL A 31 -2.92 2.47 3.16
N SER A 32 -2.48 3.71 3.39
CA SER A 32 -2.00 4.12 4.69
C SER A 32 -3.13 4.34 5.68
N VAL A 33 -2.95 3.88 6.91
CA VAL A 33 -3.56 4.56 8.07
C VAL A 33 -2.70 5.77 8.37
N THR A 34 -2.85 6.85 7.58
CA THR A 34 -2.43 8.18 8.03
C THR A 34 -3.22 8.48 9.30
N GLY A 35 -2.67 8.16 10.47
CA GLY A 35 -3.40 8.24 11.74
C GLY A 35 -2.95 7.31 12.88
N VAL A 36 -1.90 6.50 12.75
CA VAL A 36 -1.26 5.93 13.95
C VAL A 36 -0.50 7.04 14.67
N THR A 37 -1.21 7.67 15.60
CA THR A 37 -0.72 8.59 16.63
C THR A 37 0.61 8.08 17.20
N GLY A 38 1.73 8.71 16.83
CA GLY A 38 3.02 8.46 17.49
C GLY A 38 4.26 8.38 16.61
N ALA A 39 4.18 8.18 15.29
CA ALA A 39 5.36 8.20 14.43
C ALA A 39 5.92 9.63 14.37
N ARG A 40 7.03 9.84 15.09
CA ARG A 40 7.78 11.10 15.14
C ARG A 40 8.92 10.96 14.14
N ASP A 41 9.17 12.03 13.40
CA ASP A 41 10.18 12.17 12.34
C ASP A 41 9.89 11.41 11.02
N GLY A 42 10.13 12.11 9.89
CA GLY A 42 9.75 11.64 8.55
C GLY A 42 10.43 10.34 8.09
N ASN A 43 11.55 9.97 8.71
CA ASN A 43 12.27 8.73 8.41
C ASN A 43 11.54 7.50 8.97
N GLU A 44 10.93 7.58 10.17
CA GLU A 44 10.21 6.43 10.76
C GLU A 44 8.97 6.07 9.95
N VAL A 45 8.27 7.08 9.43
CA VAL A 45 7.10 6.91 8.56
C VAL A 45 7.52 6.21 7.28
N SER A 46 8.60 6.69 6.67
CA SER A 46 9.17 6.14 5.44
C SER A 46 9.55 4.66 5.60
N ASP A 47 10.28 4.29 6.65
CA ASP A 47 10.66 2.90 6.89
C ASP A 47 9.44 1.99 7.18
N SER A 48 8.42 2.53 7.83
CA SER A 48 7.18 1.79 8.12
C SER A 48 6.41 1.43 6.85
N VAL A 49 6.43 2.33 5.86
CA VAL A 49 5.81 2.12 4.56
C VAL A 49 6.54 1.04 3.79
N ASP A 50 7.88 1.04 3.78
CA ASP A 50 8.66 0.04 3.05
C ASP A 50 8.44 -1.35 3.62
N ARG A 51 8.49 -1.49 4.95
CA ARG A 51 8.18 -2.77 5.63
C ARG A 51 6.77 -3.27 5.32
N PHE A 52 5.82 -2.36 5.20
CA PHE A 52 4.46 -2.72 4.84
C PHE A 52 4.35 -3.20 3.39
N ILE A 53 4.96 -2.49 2.44
CA ILE A 53 4.98 -2.88 1.02
C ILE A 53 5.66 -4.25 0.88
N GLU A 54 6.75 -4.49 1.60
CA GLU A 54 7.44 -5.78 1.59
C GLU A 54 6.54 -6.92 2.11
N ARG A 55 5.80 -6.69 3.21
CA ARG A 55 4.83 -7.67 3.72
C ARG A 55 3.67 -7.91 2.75
N VAL A 56 3.22 -6.86 2.07
CA VAL A 56 2.19 -6.97 1.02
C VAL A 56 2.69 -7.84 -0.12
N ASN A 57 3.89 -7.59 -0.65
CA ASN A 57 4.49 -8.36 -1.74
C ASN A 57 4.65 -9.85 -1.41
N GLN A 58 4.84 -10.19 -0.12
CA GLN A 58 4.89 -11.59 0.33
C GLN A 58 3.53 -12.29 0.36
N ASN A 59 2.43 -11.54 0.42
CA ASN A 59 1.07 -12.07 0.63
C ASN A 59 0.11 -11.84 -0.54
N ILE A 60 0.44 -10.93 -1.46
CA ILE A 60 -0.35 -10.60 -2.65
C ILE A 60 0.50 -10.96 -3.86
N VAL A 61 0.04 -11.96 -4.61
CA VAL A 61 0.79 -12.55 -5.73
C VAL A 61 -0.06 -12.67 -7.01
N GLY A 62 -1.39 -12.59 -6.88
CA GLY A 62 -2.31 -12.70 -8.00
C GLY A 62 -2.59 -11.38 -8.71
N ASN A 63 -2.54 -10.27 -7.99
CA ASN A 63 -2.85 -8.94 -8.52
C ASN A 63 -1.71 -7.93 -8.30
N PRO A 64 -1.56 -6.94 -9.20
CA PRO A 64 -0.73 -5.77 -8.96
C PRO A 64 -1.11 -5.04 -7.67
N ILE A 65 -0.13 -4.42 -7.03
CA ILE A 65 -0.34 -3.59 -5.85
C ILE A 65 -0.21 -2.11 -6.18
N MET A 66 -1.25 -1.34 -5.82
CA MET A 66 -1.26 0.11 -5.98
C MET A 66 -1.20 0.78 -4.62
N VAL A 67 -0.31 1.72 -4.47
CA VAL A 67 0.05 2.27 -3.16
C VAL A 67 -0.38 3.73 -2.99
N GLY A 68 -1.15 4.03 -1.95
CA GLY A 68 -1.60 5.40 -1.62
C GLY A 68 -1.08 5.87 -0.26
N PHE A 69 0.19 6.28 -0.20
CA PHE A 69 0.86 6.74 1.03
C PHE A 69 1.07 8.25 1.08
N GLY A 70 0.00 9.05 0.95
CA GLY A 70 0.11 10.50 1.14
C GLY A 70 1.26 11.15 0.35
N ILE A 71 1.48 10.66 -0.87
CA ILE A 71 2.59 11.01 -1.76
C ILE A 71 2.47 12.48 -2.12
N LYS A 72 3.46 13.29 -1.73
CA LYS A 72 3.44 14.76 -1.89
C LYS A 72 4.59 15.29 -2.74
N SER A 73 5.60 14.47 -2.99
CA SER A 73 6.79 14.86 -3.73
C SER A 73 7.13 13.85 -4.82
N TYR A 74 8.00 14.26 -5.73
CA TYR A 74 8.56 13.37 -6.74
C TYR A 74 9.42 12.28 -6.09
N GLU A 75 10.14 12.62 -5.02
CA GLU A 75 10.98 11.73 -4.25
C GLU A 75 10.14 10.62 -3.57
N ASP A 76 8.99 10.97 -2.99
CA ASP A 76 8.03 10.00 -2.44
C ASP A 76 7.58 9.01 -3.53
N ALA A 77 7.19 9.54 -4.70
CA ALA A 77 6.72 8.74 -5.83
C ALA A 77 7.81 7.79 -6.35
N GLN A 78 9.03 8.28 -6.53
CA GLN A 78 10.17 7.45 -6.96
C GLN A 78 10.47 6.34 -5.96
N ARG A 79 10.43 6.65 -4.66
CA ARG A 79 10.69 5.67 -3.60
C ARG A 79 9.67 4.54 -3.65
N ILE A 80 8.38 4.87 -3.74
CA ILE A 80 7.29 3.88 -3.81
C ILE A 80 7.37 3.05 -5.10
N ALA A 81 7.65 3.68 -6.24
CA ALA A 81 7.74 3.02 -7.54
C ALA A 81 8.85 1.96 -7.62
N SER A 82 9.82 1.96 -6.69
CA SER A 82 10.85 0.92 -6.65
C SER A 82 10.37 -0.43 -6.11
N ASN A 83 9.26 -0.45 -5.35
CA ASN A 83 8.80 -1.63 -4.62
C ASN A 83 7.31 -1.98 -4.83
N ALA A 84 6.61 -1.24 -5.69
CA ALA A 84 5.19 -1.44 -6.00
C ALA A 84 4.93 -1.28 -7.50
N ASP A 85 3.85 -1.90 -8.02
CA ASP A 85 3.46 -1.82 -9.42
C ASP A 85 2.94 -0.43 -9.82
N GLY A 86 2.51 0.35 -8.84
CA GLY A 86 2.17 1.74 -9.04
C GLY A 86 1.73 2.45 -7.76
N PHE A 87 1.42 3.73 -7.91
CA PHE A 87 1.02 4.58 -6.81
C PHE A 87 -0.19 5.44 -7.16
N ILE A 88 -0.91 5.88 -6.13
CA ILE A 88 -2.13 6.68 -6.23
C ILE A 88 -1.89 7.99 -5.49
N VAL A 89 -2.03 9.10 -6.22
CA VAL A 89 -1.97 10.46 -5.70
C VAL A 89 -3.39 11.01 -5.62
N GLY A 90 -3.80 11.44 -4.42
CA GLY A 90 -5.13 11.98 -4.17
C GLY A 90 -5.10 13.45 -3.79
N SER A 91 -4.77 13.72 -2.53
CA SER A 91 -4.90 15.04 -1.89
C SER A 91 -3.69 15.97 -2.10
N ALA A 92 -2.86 15.73 -3.12
CA ALA A 92 -1.59 16.45 -3.28
C ALA A 92 -1.75 17.97 -3.28
#